data_AF-A0A965HK52-F1
#
_entry.id   AF-A0A965HK52-F1
#
_cell.length_a   1.000
_cell.length_b   1.000
_cell.length_c   1.000
_cell.angle_alpha   90.00
_cell.angle_beta   90.00
_cell.angle_gamma   90.00
#
_symmetry.space_group_name_H-M   'P 1'
#
loop_
_entity.id
_entity.type
_entity.pdbx_description
1 polymer ?
#
loop_
_entity_poly.entity_id
_entity_poly.type
_entity_poly.pdbx_seq_one_letter_code
_entity_poly.pdbx_strand_id
1 'polypeptide(L)'
;MKGKVSKVKKGKGKVSTGPVFLFPGPEGWEAWSTTEDGVQCVGPVESPQKLEVGSGAVVCLPSRSFFSIPLWIPVEEGIGARELAKIALESKNLLGQNPDTAVWAMEPIRTEPVPAVGDGEPGSRQLEAVAVLAGTLEEDWLLESAGRYEIAGRVLPAPGGGASAVLRLELGRWVVDFYSSGKWLHTQPLLAKDLQVGVVTEVASLLAQMDAEGTLGSLSLFVLRSEGENRLKEPK
;
A
#
# COMPACT_ATOMS: atom_id res chain seq x y z
N MET A 1 -36.40 12.63 15.08
CA MET A 1 -35.84 12.52 16.44
C MET A 1 -34.37 12.90 16.35
N LYS A 2 -33.92 13.94 17.08
CA LYS A 2 -32.52 14.40 17.09
C LYS A 2 -31.73 13.55 18.09
N GLY A 3 -30.85 12.68 17.60
CA GLY A 3 -29.95 11.88 18.45
C GLY A 3 -28.91 12.78 19.12
N LYS A 4 -28.80 12.68 20.45
CA LYS A 4 -27.80 13.41 21.25
C LYS A 4 -26.42 12.83 20.98
N VAL A 5 -25.50 13.65 20.47
CA VAL A 5 -24.06 13.34 20.39
C VAL A 5 -23.50 13.41 21.81
N SER A 6 -23.07 12.27 22.34
CA SER A 6 -22.35 12.15 23.61
C SER A 6 -20.92 12.68 23.45
N LYS A 7 -20.57 13.73 24.22
CA LYS A 7 -19.19 14.21 24.35
C LYS A 7 -18.31 13.11 24.95
N VAL A 8 -17.41 12.55 24.15
CA VAL A 8 -16.36 11.65 24.65
C VAL A 8 -15.30 12.50 25.38
N LYS A 9 -15.02 12.14 26.64
CA LYS A 9 -13.97 12.74 27.46
C LYS A 9 -12.61 12.46 26.84
N LYS A 10 -11.81 13.52 26.59
CA LYS A 10 -10.38 13.44 26.28
C LYS A 10 -9.68 12.66 27.40
N GLY A 11 -9.37 11.39 27.17
CA GLY A 11 -8.44 10.63 28.00
C GLY A 11 -7.06 11.28 27.93
N LYS A 12 -6.36 11.36 29.07
CA LYS A 12 -4.99 11.86 29.16
C LYS A 12 -4.13 11.12 28.12
N GLY A 13 -3.61 11.85 27.15
CA GLY A 13 -2.89 11.28 26.02
C GLY A 13 -1.65 10.51 26.46
N LYS A 14 -1.60 9.23 26.11
CA LYS A 14 -0.32 8.55 25.88
C LYS A 14 0.35 9.27 24.71
N VAL A 15 1.63 9.59 24.85
CA VAL A 15 2.37 10.37 23.85
C VAL A 15 2.38 9.59 22.54
N SER A 16 1.75 10.12 21.49
CA SER A 16 1.83 9.58 20.14
C SER A 16 3.22 9.86 19.58
N THR A 17 3.98 8.82 19.27
CA THR A 17 5.38 8.92 18.82
C THR A 17 5.56 8.72 17.31
N GLY A 18 4.48 8.43 16.56
CA GLY A 18 4.53 8.07 15.15
C GLY A 18 3.54 8.81 14.24
N PRO A 19 3.63 8.59 12.91
CA PRO A 19 2.73 9.20 11.93
C PRO A 19 1.27 8.88 12.22
N VAL A 20 0.39 9.81 11.87
CA VAL A 20 -1.06 9.64 11.95
C VAL A 20 -1.54 9.05 10.63
N PHE A 21 -2.21 7.90 10.68
CA PHE A 21 -2.81 7.24 9.53
C PHE A 21 -4.28 7.65 9.42
N LEU A 22 -4.69 8.11 8.24
CA LEU A 22 -6.05 8.53 7.97
C LEU A 22 -6.75 7.47 7.13
N PHE A 23 -7.83 6.91 7.64
CA PHE A 23 -8.63 5.89 6.96
C PHE A 23 -10.03 6.42 6.63
N PRO A 24 -10.61 6.03 5.49
CA PRO A 24 -12.05 6.16 5.33
C PRO A 24 -12.77 5.23 6.31
N GLY A 25 -13.80 5.73 6.97
CA GLY A 25 -14.66 5.01 7.91
C GLY A 25 -16.15 5.10 7.51
N PRO A 26 -17.07 4.59 8.34
CA PRO A 26 -18.48 4.40 7.98
C PRO A 26 -19.26 5.71 8.17
N GLU A 27 -18.77 6.57 9.06
CA GLU A 27 -19.37 7.83 9.49
C GLU A 27 -18.50 9.04 9.14
N GLY A 28 -17.35 8.82 8.49
CA GLY A 28 -16.37 9.87 8.21
C GLY A 28 -14.96 9.30 8.10
N TRP A 29 -13.97 10.19 8.04
CA TRP A 29 -12.57 9.81 8.12
C TRP A 29 -12.19 9.52 9.58
N GLU A 30 -11.26 8.60 9.79
CA GLU A 30 -10.75 8.25 11.12
C GLU A 30 -9.22 8.36 11.15
N ALA A 31 -8.71 8.95 12.23
CA ALA A 31 -7.28 9.04 12.49
C ALA A 31 -6.84 7.88 13.39
N TRP A 32 -5.71 7.27 13.03
CA TRP A 32 -5.08 6.18 13.75
C TRP A 32 -3.63 6.53 14.03
N SER A 33 -3.09 6.09 15.16
CA SER A 33 -1.68 6.32 15.52
C SER A 33 -1.05 5.04 16.04
N THR A 34 0.24 4.87 15.78
CA THR A 34 1.00 3.77 16.38
C THR A 34 1.45 4.17 17.79
N THR A 35 1.10 3.33 18.75
CA THR A 35 1.52 3.43 20.16
C THR A 35 2.38 2.21 20.51
N GLU A 36 3.00 2.19 21.70
CA GLU A 36 3.70 1.00 22.20
C GLU A 36 2.79 -0.24 22.28
N ASP A 37 1.49 -0.04 22.45
CA ASP A 37 0.48 -1.10 22.51
C ASP A 37 -0.07 -1.50 21.12
N GLY A 38 0.53 -1.00 20.04
CA GLY A 38 0.07 -1.19 18.66
C GLY A 38 -0.71 0.01 18.09
N VAL A 39 -1.41 -0.22 16.98
CA VAL A 39 -2.11 0.81 16.21
C VAL A 39 -3.49 1.08 16.84
N GLN A 40 -3.78 2.33 17.22
CA GLN A 40 -5.01 2.72 17.92
C GLN A 40 -5.77 3.81 17.16
N CYS A 41 -7.10 3.69 17.09
CA CYS A 41 -7.97 4.74 16.57
C CYS A 41 -7.99 5.91 17.57
N VAL A 42 -7.60 7.09 17.09
CA VAL A 42 -7.60 8.36 17.83
C VAL A 42 -8.98 9.02 17.77
N GLY A 43 -9.79 8.63 16.78
CA GLY A 43 -11.19 9.05 16.62
C GLY A 43 -11.51 9.58 15.23
N PRO A 44 -12.77 10.00 15.00
CA PRO A 44 -13.19 10.60 13.75
C PRO A 44 -12.49 11.93 13.52
N VAL A 45 -12.28 12.27 12.26
CA VAL A 45 -11.65 13.51 11.81
C VAL A 45 -12.45 14.12 10.65
N GLU A 46 -12.27 15.42 10.45
CA GLU A 46 -12.78 16.08 9.24
C GLU A 46 -12.08 15.55 7.99
N SER A 47 -12.61 15.86 6.81
CA SER A 47 -12.02 15.48 5.52
C SER A 47 -10.50 15.73 5.50
N PRO A 48 -9.68 14.83 4.94
CA PRO A 48 -8.23 15.00 4.84
C PRO A 48 -7.81 16.31 4.18
N GLN A 49 -8.67 16.87 3.32
CA GLN A 49 -8.46 18.17 2.68
C GLN A 49 -8.61 19.36 3.65
N LYS A 50 -9.38 19.19 4.73
CA LYS A 50 -9.64 20.19 5.77
C LYS A 50 -8.78 20.01 7.01
N LEU A 51 -8.16 18.85 7.16
CA LEU A 51 -7.17 18.65 8.19
C LEU A 51 -5.99 19.58 7.86
N GLU A 52 -5.68 20.48 8.79
CA GLU A 52 -4.34 21.08 8.86
C GLU A 52 -3.39 19.96 9.27
N VAL A 53 -3.14 19.07 8.32
CA VAL A 53 -2.24 17.94 8.48
C VAL A 53 -0.86 18.55 8.62
N GLY A 54 -0.41 18.71 9.87
CA GLY A 54 1.00 18.92 10.14
C GLY A 54 1.80 17.87 9.35
N SER A 55 2.90 18.29 8.74
CA SER A 55 3.77 17.44 7.92
C SER A 55 3.95 16.05 8.56
N GLY A 56 3.31 15.01 7.99
CA GLY A 56 3.48 13.63 8.48
C GLY A 56 2.24 12.73 8.60
N ALA A 57 1.01 13.15 8.26
CA ALA A 57 -0.09 12.18 8.17
C ALA A 57 -0.10 11.44 6.82
N VAL A 58 -0.45 10.15 6.88
CA VAL A 58 -0.47 9.24 5.74
C VAL A 58 -1.92 8.83 5.49
N VAL A 59 -2.44 9.20 4.32
CA VAL A 59 -3.76 8.76 3.87
C VAL A 59 -3.66 7.30 3.40
N CYS A 60 -4.43 6.42 4.03
CA CYS A 60 -4.44 4.99 3.77
C CYS A 60 -5.66 4.65 2.92
N LEU A 61 -5.42 4.18 1.70
CA LEU A 61 -6.46 3.84 0.73
C LEU A 61 -6.52 2.32 0.57
N PRO A 62 -7.73 1.75 0.36
CA PRO A 62 -7.85 0.32 0.13
C PRO A 62 -7.15 -0.06 -1.18
N SER A 63 -6.65 -1.30 -1.26
CA SER A 63 -5.92 -1.83 -2.41
C SER A 63 -6.68 -1.75 -3.73
N ARG A 64 -8.02 -1.74 -3.71
CA ARG A 64 -8.86 -1.52 -4.90
C ARG A 64 -8.78 -0.11 -5.49
N SER A 65 -8.28 0.86 -4.72
CA SER A 65 -8.24 2.27 -5.12
C SER A 65 -6.97 2.66 -5.87
N PHE A 66 -6.03 1.75 -6.06
CA PHE A 66 -4.80 2.02 -6.80
C PHE A 66 -4.31 0.78 -7.56
N PHE A 67 -3.58 1.03 -8.64
CA PHE A 67 -2.77 0.03 -9.33
C PHE A 67 -1.38 0.00 -8.71
N SER A 68 -0.94 -1.17 -8.28
CA SER A 68 0.42 -1.40 -7.82
C SER A 68 1.22 -2.10 -8.90
N ILE A 69 2.40 -1.59 -9.25
CA ILE A 69 3.20 -2.13 -10.34
C ILE A 69 4.68 -2.00 -10.03
N PRO A 70 5.41 -3.11 -9.91
CA PRO A 70 6.87 -3.12 -9.97
C PRO A 70 7.36 -2.71 -11.37
N LEU A 71 8.29 -1.77 -11.46
CA LEU A 71 8.87 -1.34 -12.73
C LEU A 71 10.39 -1.39 -12.70
N TRP A 72 10.98 -2.01 -13.72
CA TRP A 72 12.40 -1.84 -14.02
C TRP A 72 12.60 -0.56 -14.85
N ILE A 73 13.39 0.36 -14.32
CA ILE A 73 13.74 1.63 -14.94
C ILE A 73 15.23 1.61 -15.28
N PRO A 74 15.66 1.87 -16.53
CA PRO A 74 17.08 2.00 -16.84
C PRO A 74 17.65 3.21 -16.08
N VAL A 75 18.88 3.08 -15.59
CA VAL A 75 19.60 4.20 -14.98
C VAL A 75 20.38 4.87 -16.10
N GLU A 76 19.91 6.05 -16.51
CA GLU A 76 20.51 6.83 -17.60
C GLU A 76 21.05 8.17 -17.07
N GLU A 77 22.24 8.55 -17.55
CA GLU A 77 22.84 9.83 -17.15
C GLU A 77 22.00 11.00 -17.70
N GLY A 78 21.62 11.92 -16.81
CA GLY A 78 20.86 13.12 -17.18
C GLY A 78 19.35 12.95 -17.28
N ILE A 79 18.79 11.75 -17.08
CA ILE A 79 17.34 11.52 -17.03
C ILE A 79 16.94 10.98 -15.66
N GLY A 80 15.94 11.60 -15.03
CA GLY A 80 15.47 11.16 -13.72
C GLY A 80 14.67 9.87 -13.79
N ALA A 81 14.87 8.95 -12.83
CA ALA A 81 14.08 7.71 -12.72
C ALA A 81 12.56 7.95 -12.75
N ARG A 82 12.10 9.07 -12.17
CA ARG A 82 10.69 9.48 -12.18
C ARG A 82 10.18 9.81 -13.59
N GLU A 83 11.00 10.38 -14.46
CA GLU A 83 10.61 10.71 -15.82
C GLU A 83 10.48 9.45 -16.67
N LEU A 84 11.44 8.54 -16.57
CA LEU A 84 11.38 7.23 -17.22
C LEU A 84 10.22 6.38 -16.71
N ALA A 85 9.93 6.42 -15.40
CA ALA A 85 8.76 5.77 -14.83
C ALA A 85 7.45 6.38 -15.38
N LYS A 86 7.37 7.70 -15.53
CA LYS A 86 6.22 8.36 -16.15
C LYS A 86 5.98 7.84 -17.57
N ILE A 87 7.03 7.80 -18.40
CA ILE A 87 6.96 7.27 -19.78
C ILE A 87 6.47 5.81 -19.78
N ALA A 88 7.00 4.97 -18.89
CA ALA A 88 6.58 3.58 -18.78
C ALA A 88 5.10 3.45 -18.39
N LEU A 89 4.62 4.26 -17.44
CA LEU A 89 3.22 4.26 -17.00
C LEU A 89 2.27 4.80 -18.08
N GLU A 90 2.68 5.82 -18.84
CA GLU A 90 1.94 6.32 -20.02
C GLU A 90 1.80 5.25 -21.08
N SER A 91 2.88 4.50 -21.38
CA SER A 91 2.84 3.41 -22.36
C SER A 91 1.88 2.28 -21.99
N LYS A 92 1.63 2.11 -20.69
CA LYS A 92 0.69 1.14 -20.10
C LYS A 92 -0.73 1.71 -19.93
N ASN A 93 -0.97 2.96 -20.35
CA ASN A 93 -2.22 3.68 -20.23
C ASN A 93 -2.73 3.82 -18.77
N LEU A 94 -1.81 3.93 -17.81
CA LEU A 94 -2.13 3.95 -16.37
C LEU A 94 -2.30 5.35 -15.80
N LEU A 95 -1.73 6.36 -16.45
CA LEU A 95 -1.87 7.76 -16.02
C LEU A 95 -3.14 8.43 -16.57
N GLY A 96 -4.02 7.66 -17.22
CA GLY A 96 -5.25 8.15 -17.81
C GLY A 96 -5.01 9.10 -18.99
N GLN A 97 -6.03 9.89 -19.32
CA GLN A 97 -6.00 10.82 -20.46
C GLN A 97 -5.12 12.06 -20.23
N ASN A 98 -4.85 12.40 -18.97
CA ASN A 98 -4.01 13.55 -18.60
C ASN A 98 -2.97 13.16 -17.54
N PRO A 99 -1.76 12.77 -17.98
CA PRO A 99 -0.68 12.33 -17.10
C PRO A 99 -0.25 13.34 -16.04
N ASP A 100 -0.41 14.64 -16.29
CA ASP A 100 0.00 15.70 -15.35
C ASP A 100 -0.95 15.83 -14.16
N THR A 101 -2.15 15.26 -14.28
CA THR A 101 -3.15 15.23 -13.20
C THR A 101 -3.19 13.89 -12.47
N ALA A 102 -2.46 12.89 -12.96
CA ALA A 102 -2.42 11.57 -12.35
C ALA A 102 -1.73 11.63 -10.97
N VAL A 103 -2.34 10.98 -9.98
CA VAL A 103 -1.76 10.86 -8.64
C VAL A 103 -1.02 9.52 -8.56
N TRP A 104 0.30 9.58 -8.42
CA TRP A 104 1.12 8.38 -8.32
C TRP A 104 2.39 8.62 -7.52
N ALA A 105 2.87 7.54 -6.91
CA ALA A 105 4.08 7.49 -6.10
C ALA A 105 4.99 6.36 -6.58
N MET A 106 6.29 6.54 -6.36
CA MET A 106 7.30 5.51 -6.61
C MET A 106 8.29 5.48 -5.47
N GLU A 107 8.85 4.31 -5.19
CA GLU A 107 9.90 4.12 -4.21
C GLU A 107 10.98 3.17 -4.74
N PRO A 108 12.26 3.56 -4.67
CA PRO A 108 13.35 2.73 -5.17
C PRO A 108 13.56 1.52 -4.26
N ILE A 109 13.59 0.35 -4.87
CA ILE A 109 13.73 -0.94 -4.18
C ILE A 109 15.18 -1.41 -4.21
N ARG A 110 15.73 -1.60 -5.41
CA ARG A 110 17.12 -2.03 -5.62
C ARG A 110 17.63 -1.65 -7.00
N THR A 111 18.95 -1.57 -7.14
CA THR A 111 19.63 -1.32 -8.41
C THR A 111 20.42 -2.55 -8.79
N GLU A 112 20.35 -2.95 -10.06
CA GLU A 112 21.04 -4.12 -10.60
C GLU A 112 21.88 -3.72 -11.82
N PRO A 113 23.09 -4.29 -11.99
CA PRO A 113 23.85 -4.13 -13.23
C PRO A 113 23.14 -4.87 -14.37
N VAL A 114 23.18 -4.29 -15.55
CA VAL A 114 22.72 -4.92 -16.80
C VAL A 114 23.97 -5.23 -17.64
N PRO A 115 24.27 -6.51 -17.94
CA PRO A 115 25.40 -6.85 -18.77
C PRO A 115 25.31 -6.20 -20.15
N ALA A 116 26.46 -5.85 -20.71
CA ALA A 116 26.57 -5.47 -22.12
C ALA A 116 26.00 -6.59 -23.02
N VAL A 117 25.20 -6.20 -24.01
CA VAL A 117 24.72 -7.10 -25.06
C VAL A 117 25.44 -6.73 -26.36
N GLY A 118 26.26 -7.65 -26.89
CA GLY A 118 27.09 -7.37 -28.07
C GLY A 118 28.19 -6.36 -27.76
N ASP A 119 28.36 -5.37 -28.64
CA ASP A 119 29.37 -4.29 -28.50
C ASP A 119 28.89 -3.09 -27.66
N GLY A 120 27.78 -3.24 -26.92
CA GLY A 120 27.26 -2.19 -26.04
C GLY A 120 28.07 -2.04 -24.75
N GLU A 121 27.89 -0.91 -24.07
CA GLU A 121 28.43 -0.72 -22.71
C GLU A 121 27.52 -1.37 -21.66
N PRO A 122 28.07 -1.87 -20.54
CA PRO A 122 27.27 -2.34 -19.42
C PRO A 122 26.46 -1.19 -18.82
N GLY A 123 25.21 -1.46 -18.49
CA GLY A 123 24.29 -0.49 -17.90
C GLY A 123 23.91 -0.84 -16.47
N SER A 124 22.93 -0.12 -15.94
CA SER A 124 22.23 -0.53 -14.73
C SER A 124 20.75 -0.21 -14.85
N ARG A 125 19.94 -0.91 -14.05
CA ARG A 125 18.50 -0.72 -13.94
C ARG A 125 18.10 -0.67 -12.48
N GLN A 126 17.08 0.12 -12.16
CA GLN A 126 16.52 0.27 -10.83
C GLN A 126 15.10 -0.28 -10.81
N LEU A 127 14.82 -1.14 -9.83
CA LEU A 127 13.48 -1.61 -9.53
C LEU A 127 12.77 -0.57 -8.68
N GLU A 128 11.63 -0.14 -9.15
CA GLU A 128 10.75 0.83 -8.49
C GLU A 128 9.45 0.15 -8.10
N ALA A 129 9.00 0.37 -6.86
CA ALA A 129 7.65 0.03 -6.46
C ALA A 129 6.74 1.22 -6.77
N VAL A 130 5.82 1.06 -7.71
CA VAL A 130 4.94 2.14 -8.15
C VAL A 130 3.50 1.90 -7.71
N ALA A 131 2.85 2.97 -7.25
CA ALA A 131 1.42 3.00 -6.98
C ALA A 131 0.78 4.14 -7.77
N VAL A 132 -0.25 3.83 -8.56
CA VAL A 132 -1.03 4.80 -9.34
C VAL A 132 -2.47 4.78 -8.87
N LEU A 133 -3.00 5.93 -8.46
CA LEU A 133 -4.38 6.04 -8.01
C LEU A 133 -5.35 5.68 -9.15
N ALA A 134 -6.29 4.77 -8.89
CA ALA A 134 -7.32 4.39 -9.83
C ALA A 134 -8.48 5.38 -9.75
N GLY A 135 -8.41 6.47 -10.51
CA GLY A 135 -9.45 7.50 -10.59
C GLY A 135 -9.25 8.69 -9.65
N THR A 136 -10.28 9.53 -9.54
CA THR A 136 -10.30 10.65 -8.58
C THR A 136 -10.64 10.13 -7.18
N LEU A 137 -10.02 10.71 -6.14
CA LEU A 137 -10.49 10.53 -4.76
C LEU A 137 -11.95 11.01 -4.72
N GLU A 138 -12.92 10.09 -4.69
CA GLU A 138 -14.32 10.47 -4.59
C GLU A 138 -14.59 10.99 -3.17
N GLU A 139 -15.47 11.99 -3.05
CA GLU A 139 -15.91 12.50 -1.75
C GLU A 139 -16.61 11.41 -0.91
N ASP A 140 -17.08 10.35 -1.56
CA ASP A 140 -17.91 9.27 -1.03
C ASP A 140 -17.13 7.99 -0.63
N TRP A 141 -15.82 8.07 -0.34
CA TRP A 141 -15.03 6.88 0.07
C TRP A 141 -15.44 6.27 1.42
N LEU A 142 -16.57 6.70 1.99
CA LEU A 142 -17.27 6.18 3.17
C LEU A 142 -17.89 4.82 2.88
N LEU A 143 -17.11 3.74 3.01
CA LEU A 143 -17.58 2.42 2.57
C LEU A 143 -17.89 1.46 3.73
N GLU A 144 -17.13 1.44 4.83
CA GLU A 144 -17.36 0.60 6.04
C GLU A 144 -16.65 1.15 7.31
N SER A 145 -16.76 0.49 8.48
CA SER A 145 -16.11 0.91 9.73
C SER A 145 -14.59 0.82 9.70
N ALA A 146 -13.83 1.84 10.15
CA ALA A 146 -12.36 1.83 10.01
C ALA A 146 -11.70 0.61 10.68
N GLY A 147 -12.34 0.04 11.71
CA GLY A 147 -11.95 -1.21 12.35
C GLY A 147 -12.03 -2.47 11.46
N ARG A 148 -12.54 -2.37 10.22
CA ARG A 148 -12.57 -3.42 9.19
C ARG A 148 -11.58 -3.20 8.04
N TYR A 149 -10.81 -2.10 8.08
CA TYR A 149 -9.78 -1.84 7.08
C TYR A 149 -8.48 -2.38 7.62
N GLU A 150 -8.02 -3.49 7.06
CA GLU A 150 -6.66 -3.93 7.31
C GLU A 150 -5.69 -2.98 6.62
N ILE A 151 -4.80 -2.44 7.46
CA ILE A 151 -3.72 -1.52 7.17
C ILE A 151 -3.01 -1.92 5.87
N ALA A 152 -2.98 -1.01 4.88
CA ALA A 152 -2.27 -1.20 3.63
C ALA A 152 -0.86 -1.73 3.90
N GLY A 153 -0.38 -2.72 3.12
CA GLY A 153 0.87 -3.44 3.40
C GLY A 153 2.09 -2.53 3.65
N ARG A 154 2.10 -1.32 3.10
CA ARG A 154 3.16 -0.32 3.31
C ARG A 154 3.22 0.26 4.74
N VAL A 155 2.14 0.16 5.51
CA VAL A 155 2.02 0.71 6.87
C VAL A 155 2.26 -0.37 7.94
N LEU A 156 2.12 -1.64 7.59
CA LEU A 156 2.55 -2.74 8.45
C LEU A 156 4.05 -2.96 8.26
N PRO A 157 4.81 -3.27 9.33
CA PRO A 157 6.20 -3.63 9.18
C PRO A 157 6.31 -4.82 8.23
N ALA A 158 7.17 -4.66 7.22
CA ALA A 158 7.50 -5.73 6.31
C ALA A 158 8.07 -6.90 7.10
N PRO A 159 7.77 -8.15 6.71
CA PRO A 159 8.46 -9.29 7.26
C PRO A 159 9.98 -9.14 7.05
N GLY A 160 10.77 -9.46 8.07
CA GLY A 160 12.21 -9.21 8.05
C GLY A 160 12.94 -10.03 6.99
N GLY A 161 13.76 -9.36 6.16
CA GLY A 161 14.76 -9.96 5.26
C GLY A 161 14.22 -10.62 3.98
N GLY A 162 14.91 -10.38 2.86
CA GLY A 162 14.67 -11.09 1.59
C GLY A 162 13.35 -10.76 0.89
N ALA A 163 12.92 -11.67 0.01
CA ALA A 163 11.63 -11.61 -0.67
C ALA A 163 10.54 -12.22 0.22
N SER A 164 9.48 -11.49 0.54
CA SER A 164 8.40 -12.02 1.38
C SER A 164 7.03 -11.61 0.86
N ALA A 165 6.01 -12.35 1.27
CA ALA A 165 4.62 -12.03 1.00
C ALA A 165 3.77 -12.06 2.28
N VAL A 166 2.78 -11.18 2.33
CA VAL A 166 1.78 -11.12 3.40
C VAL A 166 0.40 -11.24 2.76
N LEU A 167 -0.34 -12.28 3.14
CA LEU A 167 -1.73 -12.45 2.77
C LEU A 167 -2.61 -11.93 3.90
N ARG A 168 -3.55 -11.03 3.57
CA ARG A 168 -4.38 -10.30 4.54
C ARG A 168 -5.81 -10.12 4.04
N LEU A 169 -6.77 -9.88 4.92
CA LEU A 169 -8.17 -9.69 4.58
C LEU A 169 -8.54 -8.20 4.60
N GLU A 170 -8.74 -7.60 3.44
CA GLU A 170 -9.14 -6.21 3.31
C GLU A 170 -10.60 -6.11 2.82
N LEU A 171 -11.50 -5.56 3.64
CA LEU A 171 -12.89 -5.32 3.26
C LEU A 171 -13.59 -6.59 2.70
N GLY A 172 -13.36 -7.72 3.36
CA GLY A 172 -13.92 -9.02 2.95
C GLY A 172 -13.29 -9.62 1.69
N ARG A 173 -12.15 -9.09 1.23
CA ARG A 173 -11.40 -9.57 0.07
C ARG A 173 -9.96 -9.90 0.46
N TRP A 174 -9.46 -11.05 0.01
CA TRP A 174 -8.05 -11.38 0.21
C TRP A 174 -7.15 -10.46 -0.62
N VAL A 175 -6.08 -9.98 0.00
CA VAL A 175 -5.06 -9.15 -0.63
C VAL A 175 -3.69 -9.73 -0.29
N VAL A 176 -2.82 -9.85 -1.29
CA VAL A 176 -1.41 -10.21 -1.09
C VAL A 176 -0.53 -8.99 -1.28
N ASP A 177 0.33 -8.72 -0.30
CA ASP A 177 1.38 -7.72 -0.37
C ASP A 177 2.73 -8.42 -0.51
N PHE A 178 3.53 -8.01 -1.49
CA PHE A 178 4.88 -8.50 -1.71
C PHE A 178 5.90 -7.47 -1.26
N TYR A 179 7.00 -7.95 -0.69
CA TYR A 179 8.09 -7.14 -0.17
C TYR A 179 9.43 -7.66 -0.67
N SER A 180 10.36 -6.75 -0.89
CA SER A 180 11.75 -7.05 -1.21
C SER A 180 12.65 -6.28 -0.25
N SER A 181 13.47 -7.00 0.51
CA SER A 181 14.43 -6.43 1.47
C SER A 181 13.77 -5.47 2.48
N GLY A 182 12.58 -5.85 2.97
CA GLY A 182 11.83 -5.06 3.94
C GLY A 182 11.10 -3.85 3.35
N LYS A 183 11.16 -3.63 2.03
CA LYS A 183 10.39 -2.57 1.35
C LYS A 183 9.17 -3.17 0.65
N TRP A 184 8.05 -2.46 0.70
CA TRP A 184 6.86 -2.81 -0.06
C TRP A 184 7.17 -2.75 -1.56
N LEU A 185 6.80 -3.79 -2.29
CA LEU A 185 7.05 -3.93 -3.73
C LEU A 185 5.75 -3.91 -4.53
N HIS A 186 4.76 -4.71 -4.12
CA HIS A 186 3.53 -4.87 -4.87
C HIS A 186 2.35 -5.22 -3.96
N THR A 187 1.14 -4.82 -4.33
CA THR A 187 -0.11 -5.23 -3.69
C THR A 187 -1.07 -5.71 -4.77
N GLN A 188 -1.65 -6.91 -4.57
CA GLN A 188 -2.65 -7.47 -5.46
C GLN A 188 -3.89 -7.91 -4.68
N PRO A 189 -5.05 -7.28 -4.92
CA PRO A 189 -6.35 -7.83 -4.50
C PRO A 189 -6.64 -9.13 -5.26
N LEU A 190 -6.92 -10.21 -4.54
CA LEU A 190 -7.21 -11.53 -5.12
C LEU A 190 -8.69 -11.65 -5.53
N LEU A 191 -8.99 -12.45 -6.54
CA LEU A 191 -10.35 -12.74 -6.99
C LEU A 191 -11.04 -13.76 -6.08
N ALA A 192 -10.28 -14.72 -5.54
CA ALA A 192 -10.77 -15.70 -4.60
C ALA A 192 -11.25 -15.03 -3.30
N LYS A 193 -12.46 -15.42 -2.87
CA LYS A 193 -13.11 -14.91 -1.65
C LYS A 193 -12.72 -15.68 -0.41
N ASP A 194 -12.43 -16.97 -0.57
CA ASP A 194 -12.13 -17.89 0.52
C ASP A 194 -10.70 -18.40 0.44
N LEU A 195 -10.10 -18.67 1.60
CA LEU A 195 -8.74 -19.20 1.72
C LEU A 195 -8.70 -20.68 1.30
N GLN A 196 -8.79 -20.91 -0.01
CA GLN A 196 -8.82 -22.22 -0.65
C GLN A 196 -7.80 -22.27 -1.80
N VAL A 197 -7.85 -23.33 -2.61
CA VAL A 197 -6.95 -23.55 -3.75
C VAL A 197 -6.90 -22.37 -4.73
N GLY A 198 -7.99 -21.59 -4.83
CA GLY A 198 -8.05 -20.38 -5.66
C GLY A 198 -7.01 -19.34 -5.25
N VAL A 199 -6.96 -18.99 -3.96
CA VAL A 199 -5.96 -18.03 -3.42
C VAL A 199 -4.53 -18.51 -3.71
N VAL A 200 -4.26 -19.79 -3.47
CA VAL A 200 -2.93 -20.39 -3.70
C VAL A 200 -2.55 -20.30 -5.18
N THR A 201 -3.49 -20.58 -6.08
CA THR A 201 -3.25 -20.54 -7.53
C THR A 201 -2.97 -19.11 -8.01
N GLU A 202 -3.73 -18.13 -7.52
CA GLU A 202 -3.52 -16.73 -7.86
C GLU A 202 -2.16 -16.22 -7.36
N VAL A 203 -1.84 -16.48 -6.09
CA VAL A 203 -0.54 -16.11 -5.50
C VAL A 203 0.62 -16.77 -6.23
N ALA A 204 0.52 -18.08 -6.54
CA ALA A 204 1.56 -18.79 -7.27
C ALA A 204 1.75 -18.25 -8.70
N SER A 205 0.66 -17.88 -9.37
CA SER A 205 0.72 -17.26 -10.70
C SER A 205 1.39 -15.89 -10.67
N LEU A 206 1.05 -15.07 -9.66
CA LEU A 206 1.69 -13.76 -9.46
C LEU A 206 3.18 -13.90 -9.17
N LEU A 207 3.56 -14.84 -8.30
CA LEU A 207 4.97 -15.12 -8.01
C LEU A 207 5.74 -15.58 -9.26
N ALA A 208 5.15 -16.47 -10.06
CA ALA A 208 5.76 -16.92 -11.30
C ALA A 208 5.94 -15.77 -12.30
N GLN A 209 4.96 -14.87 -12.39
CA GLN A 209 5.08 -13.67 -13.22
C GLN A 209 6.19 -12.74 -12.70
N MET A 210 6.22 -12.45 -11.40
CA MET A 210 7.24 -11.56 -10.81
C MET A 210 8.65 -12.13 -10.93
N ASP A 211 8.81 -13.45 -10.81
CA ASP A 211 10.09 -14.14 -11.02
C ASP A 211 10.53 -14.06 -12.49
N ALA A 212 9.62 -14.29 -13.43
CA ALA A 212 9.88 -14.16 -14.86
C ALA A 212 10.27 -12.73 -15.26
N GLU A 213 9.68 -11.72 -14.62
CA GLU A 213 10.03 -10.30 -14.78
C GLU A 213 11.29 -9.90 -13.98
N GLY A 214 11.82 -10.82 -13.16
CA GLY A 214 12.95 -10.59 -12.26
C GLY A 214 12.67 -9.58 -11.16
N THR A 215 11.41 -9.22 -10.89
CA THR A 215 11.04 -8.19 -9.89
C THR A 215 11.08 -8.76 -8.47
N LEU A 216 10.69 -10.03 -8.30
CA LEU A 216 10.74 -10.73 -7.02
C LEU A 216 11.15 -12.19 -7.24
N GLY A 217 12.16 -12.66 -6.50
CA GLY A 217 12.57 -14.06 -6.52
C GLY A 217 11.74 -14.95 -5.57
N SER A 218 12.26 -16.14 -5.31
CA SER A 218 11.65 -17.09 -4.36
C SER A 218 11.43 -16.46 -2.99
N LEU A 219 10.23 -16.65 -2.43
CA LEU A 219 9.89 -16.15 -1.12
C LEU A 219 10.69 -16.85 -0.02
N SER A 220 11.35 -16.07 0.84
CA SER A 220 11.90 -16.55 2.11
C SER A 220 10.83 -16.71 3.18
N LEU A 221 9.71 -16.00 3.04
CA LEU A 221 8.64 -15.98 4.03
C LEU A 221 7.28 -15.66 3.40
N PHE A 222 6.26 -16.42 3.80
CA PHE A 222 4.85 -16.16 3.48
C PHE A 222 4.06 -16.07 4.79
N VAL A 223 3.49 -14.90 5.08
CA VAL A 223 2.75 -14.65 6.32
C VAL A 223 1.26 -14.59 6.00
N LEU A 224 0.45 -15.34 6.73
CA LEU A 224 -0.99 -15.14 6.76
C LEU A 224 -1.34 -14.25 7.95
N ARG A 225 -1.96 -13.10 7.68
CA ARG A 225 -2.61 -12.27 8.69
C ARG A 225 -4.11 -12.48 8.54
N SER A 226 -4.65 -13.43 9.30
CA SER A 226 -6.09 -13.65 9.40
C SER A 226 -6.68 -12.93 10.61
N GLU A 227 -7.96 -12.57 10.55
CA GLU A 227 -8.71 -12.00 11.69
C GLU A 227 -8.45 -12.79 12.98
N GLY A 228 -7.70 -12.21 13.92
CA GLY A 228 -7.46 -12.85 15.22
C GLY A 228 -6.21 -12.42 15.97
N GLU A 229 -5.08 -12.19 15.29
CA GLU A 229 -3.82 -11.87 16.00
C GLU A 229 -3.73 -10.41 16.46
N ASN A 230 -4.51 -9.52 15.85
CA ASN A 230 -4.68 -8.13 16.28
C ASN A 230 -6.16 -7.78 16.44
N ARG A 231 -6.92 -8.51 17.27
CA ARG A 231 -8.21 -7.97 17.76
C ARG A 231 -7.92 -6.72 18.60
N LEU A 232 -7.81 -5.59 17.91
CA LEU A 232 -7.80 -4.25 18.46
C LEU A 232 -9.14 -4.09 19.17
N LYS A 233 -9.08 -4.03 20.49
CA LYS A 233 -10.27 -3.88 21.33
C LYS A 233 -10.98 -2.61 20.90
N GLU A 234 -12.19 -2.76 20.35
CA GLU A 234 -13.11 -1.64 20.23
C GLU A 234 -13.26 -0.99 21.61
N PRO A 235 -13.16 0.34 21.72
CA PRO A 235 -13.47 1.01 22.97
C PRO A 235 -14.95 0.79 23.29
N LYS A 236 -15.21 0.26 24.49
CA LYS A 236 -16.56 0.24 25.08
C LYS A 236 -17.09 1.64 25.37
#